data_AF-A0ABC9FP15-F1
#
_entry.id   AF-A0ABC9FP15-F1
#
_cell.length_a   1.000
_cell.length_b   1.000
_cell.length_c   1.000
_cell.angle_alpha   90.00
_cell.angle_beta   90.00
_cell.angle_gamma   90.00
#
_symmetry.space_group_name_H-M   'P 1'
#
loop_
_entity.id
_entity.type
_entity.pdbx_description
1 polymer ?
#
loop_
_entity_poly.entity_id
_entity_poly.type
_entity_poly.pdbx_seq_one_letter_code
_entity_poly.pdbx_strand_id
1 'polypeptide(L)'
;MAMENNPSCGDFWMIMADLESENPVANIAAMNHASALIGGGKLPEPLLVRRLIAGLLSNLAKPHHEIAVKRGFHSILKAIWTAIISNNMNMDSSARSEALHAILCYLMDRAFLRIQRHGSMVRMFTVPDQLTAVKIMCTFFRSSPGIINDARCVRAFASLMLSPHAAVVCACAGALPSLSLVVPGFGFTMARAYCHILIVLPPQSSLQISSVILMLERLKQISTTMVDHPGFNDLAMHVLGALANHNFAVRKKVLNLAVSLLTPGNVSDVLRFLKNELDLAATANIPIEYQHMLEEAIRECHSAYPESIILFIQDPMYSVFSDCFRYVKDIMDRNPMLRAQLLRGLLRALRHVKSSPVCAAAVWAISVCSESQLEAIGSMDAILCLFGDLLDRRDKEKLILEAGEVEHEYMLPSDYYGVKDRDAQGDHLKPWMMEMEELLFVHIGLTQQADGSYSIASSSKCSGSEDVSFFIPSLDHTDNLEVLLQSGDVLLADVVESILSMLQEKANELE
;
A
#
# COMPACT_ATOMS: atom_id res chain seq x y z
N MET A 1 22.33 -0.32 80.01
CA MET A 1 23.00 0.65 79.13
C MET A 1 23.53 -0.13 77.93
N ALA A 2 22.66 -0.43 76.97
CA ALA A 2 23.03 -1.08 75.72
C ALA A 2 23.00 0.00 74.65
N MET A 3 24.14 0.24 74.01
CA MET A 3 24.31 1.25 72.98
C MET A 3 23.45 0.88 71.77
N GLU A 4 22.44 1.70 71.47
CA GLU A 4 21.90 1.83 70.12
C GLU A 4 23.02 2.39 69.23
N ASN A 5 23.83 1.49 68.69
CA ASN A 5 24.63 1.81 67.51
C ASN A 5 23.65 2.08 66.38
N ASN A 6 23.51 3.35 66.04
CA ASN A 6 22.83 3.82 64.85
C ASN A 6 23.93 4.16 63.83
N PRO A 7 24.38 3.23 62.94
CA PRO A 7 25.44 3.50 61.97
C PRO A 7 24.90 3.67 60.55
N SER A 8 23.58 3.74 60.34
CA SER A 8 23.00 3.67 58.99
C SER A 8 23.18 4.95 58.17
N CYS A 9 23.26 6.13 58.81
CA CYS A 9 23.33 7.40 58.09
C CYS A 9 24.73 7.64 57.50
N GLY A 10 25.80 7.44 58.28
CA GLY A 10 27.19 7.72 57.85
C GLY A 10 27.70 6.83 56.71
N ASP A 11 27.29 5.56 56.69
CA ASP A 11 27.74 4.59 55.68
C ASP A 11 27.30 4.99 54.26
N PHE A 12 26.05 5.46 54.10
CA PHE A 12 25.54 5.90 52.80
C PHE A 12 26.13 7.25 52.36
N TRP A 13 26.45 8.16 53.29
CA TRP A 13 27.15 9.41 52.95
C TRP A 13 28.53 9.16 52.34
N MET A 14 29.29 8.21 52.90
CA MET A 14 30.61 7.83 52.37
C MET A 14 30.49 7.13 51.02
N ILE A 15 29.53 6.20 50.87
CA ILE A 15 29.21 5.57 49.58
C ILE A 15 28.90 6.65 48.53
N MET A 16 28.14 7.69 48.88
CA MET A 16 27.81 8.76 47.95
C MET A 16 29.03 9.55 47.48
N ALA A 17 29.89 9.95 48.41
CA ALA A 17 31.11 10.68 48.08
C ALA A 17 32.00 9.85 47.14
N ASP A 18 32.11 8.55 47.40
CA ASP A 18 32.90 7.64 46.57
C ASP A 18 32.27 7.42 45.19
N LEU A 19 30.92 7.32 45.09
CA LEU A 19 30.19 7.25 43.81
C LEU A 19 30.31 8.54 42.99
N GLU A 20 30.34 9.70 43.65
CA GLU A 20 30.48 11.00 42.99
C GLU A 20 31.92 11.28 42.55
N SER A 21 32.89 10.50 43.04
CA SER A 21 34.30 10.65 42.69
C SER A 21 34.64 10.20 41.26
N GLU A 22 35.71 10.76 40.71
CA GLU A 22 36.29 10.33 39.43
C GLU A 22 37.10 9.02 39.55
N ASN A 23 37.39 8.57 40.77
CA ASN A 23 38.24 7.41 41.01
C ASN A 23 37.47 6.09 40.76
N PRO A 24 37.82 5.26 39.76
CA PRO A 24 37.10 4.03 39.46
C PRO A 24 37.19 3.00 40.58
N VAL A 25 38.29 2.97 41.33
CA VAL A 25 38.48 2.04 42.46
C VAL A 25 37.53 2.40 43.62
N ALA A 26 37.40 3.69 43.93
CA ALA A 26 36.45 4.18 44.93
C ALA A 26 35.01 3.87 44.51
N ASN A 27 34.67 4.09 43.22
CA ASN A 27 33.37 3.73 42.66
C ASN A 27 33.04 2.23 42.81
N ILE A 28 34.02 1.33 42.60
CA ILE A 28 33.84 -0.13 42.78
C ILE A 28 33.68 -0.49 44.26
N ALA A 29 34.46 0.12 45.15
CA ALA A 29 34.33 -0.08 46.60
C ALA A 29 32.95 0.35 47.09
N ALA A 30 32.49 1.52 46.65
CA ALA A 30 31.16 2.04 46.95
C ALA A 30 30.04 1.15 46.42
N MET A 31 30.18 0.62 45.20
CA MET A 31 29.26 -0.36 44.62
C MET A 31 29.13 -1.60 45.52
N ASN A 32 30.25 -2.20 45.91
CA ASN A 32 30.25 -3.41 46.74
C ASN A 32 29.64 -3.13 48.11
N HIS A 33 29.97 -2.00 48.72
CA HIS A 33 29.44 -1.59 50.01
C HIS A 33 27.93 -1.33 49.96
N ALA A 34 27.45 -0.59 48.95
CA ALA A 34 26.03 -0.37 48.71
C ALA A 34 25.27 -1.67 48.47
N SER A 35 25.84 -2.59 47.68
CA SER A 35 25.24 -3.90 47.42
C SER A 35 25.11 -4.74 48.69
N ALA A 36 26.11 -4.70 49.57
CA ALA A 36 26.08 -5.43 50.85
C ALA A 36 25.02 -4.86 51.81
N LEU A 37 24.94 -3.53 51.93
CA LEU A 37 23.94 -2.88 52.80
C LEU A 37 22.52 -3.15 52.32
N ILE A 38 22.26 -2.97 51.02
CA ILE A 38 20.92 -3.18 50.43
C ILE A 38 20.54 -4.67 50.45
N GLY A 39 21.50 -5.58 50.18
CA GLY A 39 21.29 -7.02 50.28
C GLY A 39 21.01 -7.50 51.72
N GLY A 40 21.56 -6.79 52.73
CA GLY A 40 21.28 -7.00 54.14
C GLY A 40 19.99 -6.34 54.64
N GLY A 41 19.16 -5.77 53.75
CA GLY A 41 17.90 -5.11 54.10
C GLY A 41 18.04 -3.70 54.68
N LYS A 42 19.25 -3.15 54.75
CA LYS A 42 19.48 -1.77 55.17
C LYS A 42 19.28 -0.84 53.97
N LEU A 43 18.23 -0.02 54.03
CA LEU A 43 17.90 0.93 52.98
C LEU A 43 18.30 2.36 53.39
N PRO A 44 18.68 3.23 52.44
CA PRO A 44 19.04 4.61 52.74
C PRO A 44 17.82 5.41 53.20
N GLU A 45 18.04 6.51 53.94
CA GLU A 45 16.95 7.46 54.22
C GLU A 45 16.32 7.98 52.91
N PRO A 46 15.00 8.28 52.87
CA PRO A 46 14.29 8.76 51.69
C PRO A 46 14.98 9.89 50.92
N LEU A 47 15.60 10.83 51.63
CA LEU A 47 16.34 11.96 51.06
C LEU A 47 17.65 11.53 50.37
N LEU A 48 18.30 10.49 50.89
CA LEU A 48 19.55 9.94 50.36
C LEU A 48 19.33 8.98 49.19
N VAL A 49 18.18 8.31 49.10
CA VAL A 49 17.83 7.41 47.99
C VAL A 49 17.92 8.12 46.65
N ARG A 50 17.42 9.37 46.54
CA ARG A 50 17.49 10.16 45.32
C ARG A 50 18.93 10.42 44.89
N ARG A 51 19.77 10.85 45.84
CA ARG A 51 21.19 11.12 45.59
C ARG A 51 21.92 9.83 45.18
N LEU A 52 21.62 8.71 45.84
CA LEU A 52 22.16 7.39 45.52
C LEU A 52 21.78 6.93 44.12
N ILE A 53 20.51 7.07 43.73
CA ILE A 53 20.07 6.79 42.36
C ILE A 53 20.88 7.66 41.37
N ALA A 54 21.03 8.96 41.63
CA ALA A 54 21.79 9.84 40.75
C ALA A 54 23.28 9.43 40.64
N GLY A 55 23.93 9.09 41.75
CA GLY A 55 25.32 8.62 41.76
C GLY A 55 25.52 7.28 41.04
N LEU A 56 24.59 6.34 41.22
CA LEU A 56 24.59 5.06 40.49
C LEU A 56 24.38 5.26 38.99
N LEU A 57 23.43 6.12 38.61
CA LEU A 57 23.15 6.45 37.20
C LEU A 57 24.33 7.16 36.52
N SER A 58 24.98 8.11 37.22
CA SER A 58 26.18 8.80 36.72
C SER A 58 27.31 7.80 36.42
N ASN A 59 27.55 6.85 37.32
CA ASN A 59 28.56 5.81 37.09
C ASN A 59 28.19 4.86 35.94
N LEU A 60 26.91 4.53 35.78
CA LEU A 60 26.46 3.71 34.66
C LEU A 60 26.68 4.38 33.29
N ALA A 61 26.70 5.72 33.24
CA ALA A 61 26.99 6.50 32.04
C ALA A 61 28.50 6.57 31.71
N LYS A 62 29.41 6.37 32.68
CA LYS A 62 30.86 6.47 32.44
C LYS A 62 31.34 5.39 31.44
N PRO A 63 32.06 5.75 30.37
CA PRO A 63 32.46 4.80 29.33
C PRO A 63 33.54 3.80 29.81
N HIS A 64 34.44 4.22 30.70
CA HIS A 64 35.60 3.45 31.16
C HIS A 64 35.29 2.33 32.17
N HIS A 65 34.07 2.30 32.73
CA HIS A 65 33.67 1.23 33.63
C HIS A 65 33.41 -0.07 32.87
N GLU A 66 34.04 -1.16 33.32
CA GLU A 66 33.86 -2.50 32.78
C GLU A 66 32.42 -3.00 32.87
N ILE A 67 32.08 -3.98 32.02
CA ILE A 67 30.74 -4.57 31.97
C ILE A 67 30.33 -5.17 33.33
N ALA A 68 31.25 -5.81 34.05
CA ALA A 68 30.98 -6.41 35.35
C ALA A 68 30.59 -5.35 36.41
N VAL A 69 31.31 -4.23 36.44
CA VAL A 69 31.04 -3.09 37.32
C VAL A 69 29.68 -2.46 36.98
N LYS A 70 29.38 -2.25 35.69
CA LYS A 70 28.06 -1.75 35.25
C LYS A 70 26.92 -2.70 35.62
N ARG A 71 27.14 -4.02 35.62
CA ARG A 71 26.13 -4.98 36.12
C ARG A 71 25.88 -4.81 37.61
N GLY A 72 26.93 -4.60 38.41
CA GLY A 72 26.80 -4.38 39.86
C GLY A 72 25.94 -3.15 40.18
N PHE A 73 26.24 -2.00 39.56
CA PHE A 73 25.40 -0.79 39.71
C PHE A 73 23.94 -1.01 39.28
N HIS A 74 23.71 -1.75 38.18
CA HIS A 74 22.36 -2.08 37.72
C HIS A 74 21.60 -2.98 38.70
N SER A 75 22.27 -3.98 39.30
CA SER A 75 21.66 -4.84 40.32
C SER A 75 21.24 -4.05 41.55
N ILE A 76 22.05 -3.07 41.96
CA ILE A 76 21.72 -2.17 43.07
C ILE A 76 20.48 -1.33 42.75
N LEU A 77 20.42 -0.72 41.57
CA LEU A 77 19.23 0.04 41.13
C LEU A 77 17.96 -0.83 41.10
N LYS A 78 18.07 -2.09 40.66
CA LYS A 78 16.94 -3.03 40.66
C LYS A 78 16.48 -3.38 42.08
N ALA A 79 17.43 -3.55 43.01
CA ALA A 79 17.11 -3.79 44.41
C ALA A 79 16.41 -2.59 45.07
N ILE A 80 16.89 -1.37 44.79
CA ILE A 80 16.24 -0.12 45.22
C ILE A 80 14.83 -0.03 44.64
N TRP A 81 14.65 -0.30 43.35
CA TRP A 81 13.34 -0.34 42.68
C TRP A 81 12.36 -1.30 43.38
N THR A 82 12.79 -2.53 43.66
CA THR A 82 11.94 -3.52 44.35
C THR A 82 11.58 -3.07 45.76
N ALA A 83 12.52 -2.47 46.50
CA ALA A 83 12.27 -1.98 47.85
C ALA A 83 11.24 -0.82 47.87
N ILE A 84 11.29 0.07 46.87
CA ILE A 84 10.33 1.16 46.74
C ILE A 84 8.93 0.63 46.41
N ILE A 85 8.80 -0.32 45.48
CA ILE A 85 7.49 -0.88 45.09
C ILE A 85 6.86 -1.71 46.20
N SER A 86 7.64 -2.50 46.94
CA SER A 86 7.15 -3.27 48.09
C SER A 86 6.77 -2.39 49.29
N ASN A 87 6.85 -1.06 49.15
CA ASN A 87 6.56 -0.07 50.18
C ASN A 87 7.41 -0.24 51.46
N ASN A 88 8.59 -0.86 51.33
CA ASN A 88 9.56 -1.04 52.41
C ASN A 88 10.28 0.27 52.77
N MET A 89 9.90 1.37 52.12
CA MET A 89 10.50 2.70 52.25
C MET A 89 9.41 3.72 52.57
N ASN A 90 9.50 4.36 53.74
CA ASN A 90 8.60 5.42 54.15
C ASN A 90 8.98 6.73 53.42
N MET A 91 8.57 6.85 52.15
CA MET A 91 8.80 8.03 51.30
C MET A 91 7.49 8.78 51.04
N ASP A 92 7.58 10.10 50.90
CA ASP A 92 6.47 10.92 50.41
C ASP A 92 6.10 10.52 48.97
N SER A 93 4.82 10.66 48.62
CA SER A 93 4.27 10.20 47.34
C SER A 93 5.00 10.78 46.11
N SER A 94 5.34 12.08 46.13
CA SER A 94 6.10 12.74 45.06
C SER A 94 7.53 12.19 44.95
N ALA A 95 8.23 12.01 46.08
CA ALA A 95 9.60 11.50 46.09
C ALA A 95 9.70 10.04 45.63
N ARG A 96 8.70 9.24 46.00
CA ARG A 96 8.53 7.87 45.51
C ARG A 96 8.37 7.85 43.99
N SER A 97 7.47 8.70 43.46
CA SER A 97 7.17 8.78 42.03
C SER A 97 8.39 9.21 41.20
N GLU A 98 9.11 10.25 41.64
CA GLU A 98 10.31 10.74 40.95
C GLU A 98 11.46 9.73 40.95
N ALA A 99 11.70 9.06 42.09
CA ALA A 99 12.75 8.04 42.19
C ALA A 99 12.47 6.85 41.28
N LEU A 100 11.22 6.36 41.25
CA LEU A 100 10.80 5.33 40.30
C LEU A 100 10.92 5.86 38.87
N HIS A 101 10.45 7.05 38.57
CA HIS A 101 10.55 7.61 37.23
C HIS A 101 12.01 7.67 36.73
N ALA A 102 12.95 8.13 37.55
CA ALA A 102 14.36 8.21 37.19
C ALA A 102 14.99 6.83 36.89
N ILE A 103 14.71 5.83 37.75
CA ILE A 103 15.18 4.46 37.51
C ILE A 103 14.53 3.89 36.24
N LEU A 104 13.23 4.11 36.03
CA LEU A 104 12.51 3.62 34.87
C LEU A 104 13.07 4.22 33.57
N CYS A 105 13.33 5.52 33.53
CA CYS A 105 13.93 6.19 32.37
C CYS A 105 15.26 5.55 31.98
N TYR A 106 16.17 5.36 32.95
CA TYR A 106 17.44 4.69 32.67
C TYR A 106 17.27 3.24 32.19
N LEU A 107 16.38 2.48 32.82
CA LEU A 107 16.10 1.10 32.41
C LEU A 107 15.54 1.05 30.99
N MET A 108 14.65 1.98 30.63
CA MET A 108 14.12 2.11 29.28
C MET A 108 15.21 2.46 28.26
N ASP A 109 16.07 3.44 28.55
CA ASP A 109 17.18 3.83 27.66
C ASP A 109 18.13 2.66 27.39
N ARG A 110 18.51 1.92 28.44
CA ARG A 110 19.39 0.75 28.30
C ARG A 110 18.73 -0.39 27.54
N ALA A 111 17.46 -0.66 27.80
CA ALA A 111 16.70 -1.68 27.09
C ALA A 111 16.53 -1.29 25.62
N PHE A 112 16.26 -0.02 25.33
CA PHE A 112 16.20 0.51 23.98
C PHE A 112 17.53 0.36 23.23
N LEU A 113 18.66 0.72 23.86
CA LEU A 113 20.00 0.49 23.29
C LEU A 113 20.27 -0.99 23.00
N ARG A 114 19.80 -1.91 23.85
CA ARG A 114 19.90 -3.36 23.62
C ARG A 114 19.07 -3.80 22.42
N ILE A 115 17.85 -3.27 22.28
CA ILE A 115 16.96 -3.52 21.13
C ILE A 115 17.63 -3.02 19.85
N GLN A 116 18.20 -1.80 19.85
CA GLN A 116 18.92 -1.24 18.71
C GLN A 116 20.13 -2.10 18.28
N ARG A 117 20.93 -2.57 19.24
CA ARG A 117 22.12 -3.39 18.93
C ARG A 117 21.77 -4.72 18.28
N HIS A 118 20.61 -5.29 18.59
CA HIS A 118 20.20 -6.63 18.15
C HIS A 118 18.88 -6.62 17.39
N GLY A 119 18.61 -5.58 16.59
CA GLY A 119 17.29 -5.33 16.00
C GLY A 119 16.66 -6.54 15.29
N SER A 120 17.41 -7.28 14.48
CA SER A 120 16.89 -8.48 13.78
C SER A 120 16.67 -9.70 14.68
N MET A 121 17.30 -9.74 15.86
CA MET A 121 17.22 -10.86 16.80
C MET A 121 16.20 -10.61 17.92
N VAL A 122 15.56 -9.44 17.97
CA VAL A 122 14.57 -9.11 19.02
C VAL A 122 13.42 -10.12 19.04
N ARG A 123 13.03 -10.66 17.87
CA ARG A 123 12.02 -11.74 17.76
C ARG A 123 12.41 -13.07 18.41
N MET A 124 13.69 -13.24 18.77
CA MET A 124 14.21 -14.43 19.47
C MET A 124 14.22 -14.25 20.98
N PHE A 125 13.87 -13.06 21.49
CA PHE A 125 13.77 -12.83 22.93
C PHE A 125 12.59 -13.61 23.52
N THR A 126 12.54 -13.73 24.85
CA THR A 126 11.37 -14.32 25.51
C THR A 126 10.12 -13.49 25.22
N VAL A 127 8.94 -14.11 25.20
CA VAL A 127 7.65 -13.40 25.00
C VAL A 127 7.50 -12.14 25.86
N PRO A 128 7.74 -12.17 27.19
CA PRO A 128 7.62 -10.95 28.01
C PRO A 128 8.64 -9.87 27.61
N ASP A 129 9.86 -10.26 27.23
CA ASP A 129 10.87 -9.31 26.76
C ASP A 129 10.49 -8.67 25.40
N GLN A 130 9.87 -9.44 24.50
CA GLN A 130 9.35 -8.92 23.23
C GLN A 130 8.21 -7.92 23.45
N LEU A 131 7.24 -8.25 24.31
CA LEU A 131 6.15 -7.33 24.66
C LEU A 131 6.67 -6.06 25.35
N THR A 132 7.72 -6.19 26.15
CA THR A 132 8.42 -5.06 26.76
C THR A 132 9.14 -4.22 25.70
N ALA A 133 9.77 -4.87 24.72
CA ALA A 133 10.42 -4.20 23.60
C ALA A 133 9.41 -3.41 22.74
N VAL A 134 8.25 -3.99 22.42
CA VAL A 134 7.16 -3.27 21.73
C VAL A 134 6.78 -2.01 22.50
N LYS A 135 6.51 -2.12 23.80
CA LYS A 135 6.14 -0.96 24.64
C LYS A 135 7.22 0.12 24.63
N ILE A 136 8.48 -0.26 24.84
CA ILE A 136 9.61 0.67 24.85
C ILE A 136 9.71 1.38 23.50
N MET A 137 9.72 0.65 22.39
CA MET A 137 9.82 1.23 21.06
C MET A 137 8.67 2.19 20.76
N CYS A 138 7.43 1.79 21.10
CA CYS A 138 6.26 2.64 20.96
C CYS A 138 6.36 3.94 21.78
N THR A 139 6.96 3.91 22.98
CA THR A 139 7.22 5.11 23.77
C THR A 139 8.25 6.02 23.09
N PHE A 140 9.38 5.45 22.66
CA PHE A 140 10.45 6.21 22.02
C PHE A 140 10.03 6.84 20.68
N PHE A 141 9.28 6.11 19.84
CA PHE A 141 8.76 6.66 18.59
C PHE A 141 7.82 7.85 18.82
N ARG A 142 7.00 7.84 19.87
CA ARG A 142 6.12 8.97 20.20
C ARG A 142 6.86 10.15 20.80
N SER A 143 7.80 9.89 21.71
CA SER A 143 8.54 10.94 22.42
C SER A 143 9.63 11.59 21.56
N SER A 144 10.20 10.84 20.61
CA SER A 144 11.22 11.34 19.69
C SER A 144 11.01 10.75 18.29
N PRO A 145 10.13 11.36 17.47
CA PRO A 145 9.80 10.85 16.13
C PRO A 145 11.01 10.63 15.22
N GLY A 146 12.08 11.41 15.37
CA GLY A 146 13.32 11.29 14.60
C GLY A 146 14.02 9.92 14.72
N ILE A 147 13.68 9.12 15.74
CA ILE A 147 14.18 7.74 15.91
C ILE A 147 13.79 6.82 14.74
N ILE A 148 12.71 7.15 14.01
CA ILE A 148 12.29 6.37 12.83
C ILE A 148 13.36 6.33 11.72
N ASN A 149 14.27 7.31 11.69
CA ASN A 149 15.37 7.36 10.72
C ASN A 149 16.52 6.39 11.07
N ASP A 150 16.54 5.83 12.27
CA ASP A 150 17.52 4.80 12.63
C ASP A 150 17.08 3.43 12.09
N ALA A 151 17.80 2.94 11.07
CA ALA A 151 17.54 1.65 10.44
C ALA A 151 17.53 0.47 11.43
N ARG A 152 18.23 0.57 12.57
CA ARG A 152 18.21 -0.47 13.61
C ARG A 152 16.88 -0.50 14.35
N CYS A 153 16.30 0.67 14.62
CA CYS A 153 14.96 0.79 15.22
C CYS A 153 13.90 0.29 14.26
N VAL A 154 13.97 0.68 12.99
CA VAL A 154 13.03 0.19 11.97
C VAL A 154 13.07 -1.33 11.87
N ARG A 155 14.29 -1.90 11.77
CA ARG A 155 14.48 -3.35 11.68
C ARG A 155 14.03 -4.07 12.94
N ALA A 156 14.21 -3.49 14.12
CA ALA A 156 13.74 -4.05 15.38
C ALA A 156 12.21 -4.16 15.44
N PHE A 157 11.50 -3.08 15.09
CA PHE A 157 10.04 -3.09 15.11
C PHE A 157 9.46 -4.00 14.03
N ALA A 158 9.98 -3.93 12.81
CA ALA A 158 9.57 -4.82 11.73
C ALA A 158 9.89 -6.30 12.04
N SER A 159 10.99 -6.59 12.75
CA SER A 159 11.27 -7.95 13.23
C SER A 159 10.27 -8.43 14.28
N LEU A 160 9.78 -7.53 15.15
CA LEU A 160 8.74 -7.86 16.15
C LEU A 160 7.38 -8.12 15.49
N MET A 161 7.06 -7.42 14.39
CA MET A 161 5.88 -7.68 13.56
C MET A 161 5.89 -9.11 12.95
N LEU A 162 7.07 -9.71 12.77
CA LEU A 162 7.28 -11.09 12.33
C LEU A 162 7.59 -12.06 13.48
N SER A 163 7.20 -11.71 14.71
CA SER A 163 7.39 -12.60 15.86
C SER A 163 6.66 -13.94 15.65
N PRO A 164 7.23 -15.08 16.10
CA PRO A 164 6.52 -16.35 16.09
C PRO A 164 5.37 -16.40 17.10
N HIS A 165 5.20 -15.38 17.95
CA HIS A 165 4.21 -15.34 19.00
C HIS A 165 3.07 -14.37 18.67
N ALA A 166 1.86 -14.90 18.47
CA ALA A 166 0.68 -14.12 18.10
C ALA A 166 0.39 -12.94 19.04
N ALA A 167 0.62 -13.09 20.35
CA ALA A 167 0.42 -12.01 21.32
C ALA A 167 1.31 -10.78 21.04
N VAL A 168 2.55 -10.99 20.56
CA VAL A 168 3.48 -9.91 20.20
C VAL A 168 3.06 -9.26 18.89
N VAL A 169 2.65 -10.06 17.91
CA VAL A 169 2.14 -9.57 16.62
C VAL A 169 0.88 -8.72 16.84
N CYS A 170 -0.07 -9.18 17.66
CA CYS A 170 -1.26 -8.41 18.03
C CYS A 170 -0.92 -7.09 18.72
N ALA A 171 0.09 -7.07 19.58
CA ALA A 171 0.56 -5.83 20.21
C ALA A 171 1.15 -4.85 19.18
N CYS A 172 1.93 -5.34 18.20
CA CYS A 172 2.45 -4.53 17.11
C CYS A 172 1.32 -4.01 16.20
N ALA A 173 0.39 -4.89 15.81
CA ALA A 173 -0.80 -4.60 15.03
C ALA A 173 -1.67 -3.51 15.67
N GLY A 174 -1.87 -3.57 16.98
CA GLY A 174 -2.61 -2.55 17.73
C GLY A 174 -1.86 -1.22 17.87
N ALA A 175 -0.53 -1.25 17.91
CA ALA A 175 0.28 -0.04 17.98
C ALA A 175 0.39 0.69 16.64
N LEU A 176 0.38 -0.04 15.53
CA LEU A 176 0.67 0.45 14.17
C LEU A 176 -0.18 1.67 13.78
N PRO A 177 -1.54 1.67 13.91
CA PRO A 177 -2.34 2.83 13.57
C PRO A 177 -1.99 4.03 14.43
N SER A 178 -1.91 3.85 15.76
CA SER A 178 -1.62 4.95 16.68
C SER A 178 -0.25 5.61 16.43
N LEU A 179 0.73 4.84 15.97
CA LEU A 179 2.05 5.37 15.64
C LEU A 179 2.06 6.03 14.26
N SER A 180 1.34 5.48 13.28
CA SER A 180 1.24 6.08 11.94
C SER A 180 0.61 7.47 11.96
N LEU A 181 -0.35 7.71 12.87
CA LEU A 181 -0.97 9.03 13.03
C LEU A 181 -0.03 10.07 13.68
N VAL A 182 0.84 9.64 14.59
CA VAL A 182 1.64 10.56 15.43
C VAL A 182 3.06 10.75 14.89
N VAL A 183 3.59 9.76 14.17
CA VAL A 183 4.99 9.73 13.70
C VAL A 183 5.00 9.82 12.18
N PRO A 184 5.40 10.95 11.59
CA PRO A 184 5.43 11.14 10.15
C PRO A 184 6.27 10.07 9.43
N GLY A 185 5.75 9.50 8.35
CA GLY A 185 6.44 8.48 7.56
C GLY A 185 6.59 7.10 8.24
N PHE A 186 6.00 6.90 9.42
CA PHE A 186 6.09 5.63 10.15
C PHE A 186 5.46 4.47 9.38
N GLY A 187 4.21 4.64 8.92
CA GLY A 187 3.50 3.62 8.13
C GLY A 187 4.28 3.21 6.89
N PHE A 188 4.75 4.19 6.10
CA PHE A 188 5.59 3.97 4.92
C PHE A 188 6.84 3.15 5.25
N THR A 189 7.57 3.58 6.28
CA THR A 189 8.84 2.95 6.69
C THR A 189 8.63 1.52 7.17
N MET A 190 7.57 1.28 7.96
CA MET A 190 7.22 -0.06 8.44
C MET A 190 6.73 -0.96 7.32
N ALA A 191 5.88 -0.49 6.41
CA ALA A 191 5.42 -1.25 5.26
C ALA A 191 6.60 -1.77 4.43
N ARG A 192 7.50 -0.85 4.04
CA ARG A 192 8.70 -1.17 3.27
C ARG A 192 9.61 -2.17 3.99
N ALA A 193 9.91 -1.92 5.27
CA ALA A 193 10.79 -2.78 6.04
C ALA A 193 10.17 -4.17 6.30
N TYR A 194 8.88 -4.22 6.60
CA TYR A 194 8.16 -5.46 6.85
C TYR A 194 8.11 -6.36 5.61
N CYS A 195 7.73 -5.81 4.44
CA CYS A 195 7.73 -6.54 3.18
C CYS A 195 9.13 -7.02 2.80
N HIS A 196 10.16 -6.20 2.99
CA HIS A 196 11.54 -6.63 2.76
C HIS A 196 11.95 -7.82 3.66
N ILE A 197 11.64 -7.77 4.96
CA ILE A 197 11.98 -8.89 5.86
C ILE A 197 11.15 -10.13 5.50
N LEU A 198 9.90 -9.98 5.08
CA LEU A 198 9.04 -11.09 4.65
C LEU A 198 9.61 -11.87 3.46
N ILE A 199 10.29 -11.19 2.52
CA ILE A 199 11.00 -11.83 1.41
C ILE A 199 12.17 -12.68 1.94
N VAL A 200 12.98 -12.12 2.84
CA VAL A 200 14.16 -12.79 3.40
C VAL A 200 13.78 -13.94 4.33
N LEU A 201 12.64 -13.81 5.03
CA LEU A 201 12.17 -14.73 6.06
C LEU A 201 10.69 -15.07 5.82
N PRO A 202 10.41 -15.95 4.86
CA PRO A 202 9.05 -16.36 4.57
C PRO A 202 8.47 -17.16 5.76
N PRO A 203 7.17 -17.03 6.07
CA PRO A 203 6.48 -17.82 7.08
C PRO A 203 6.60 -19.32 6.80
N GLN A 204 6.87 -20.09 7.85
CA GLN A 204 7.11 -21.53 7.81
C GLN A 204 5.98 -22.35 8.45
N SER A 205 4.95 -21.70 9.00
CA SER A 205 3.84 -22.37 9.69
C SER A 205 2.50 -21.64 9.48
N SER A 206 1.40 -22.36 9.67
CA SER A 206 0.04 -21.79 9.57
C SER A 206 -0.20 -20.62 10.53
N LEU A 207 0.30 -20.72 11.77
CA LEU A 207 0.23 -19.63 12.76
C LEU A 207 1.00 -18.38 12.33
N GLN A 208 2.16 -18.56 11.68
CA GLN A 208 2.92 -17.45 11.11
C GLN A 208 2.20 -16.84 9.91
N ILE A 209 1.58 -17.66 9.05
CA ILE A 209 0.77 -17.17 7.93
C ILE A 209 -0.39 -16.30 8.44
N SER A 210 -1.14 -16.74 9.44
CA SER A 210 -2.23 -15.93 10.04
C SER A 210 -1.71 -14.61 10.61
N SER A 211 -0.55 -14.63 11.25
CA SER A 211 0.10 -13.43 11.78
C SER A 211 0.52 -12.46 10.67
N VAL A 212 1.06 -12.98 9.56
CA VAL A 212 1.44 -12.17 8.40
C VAL A 212 0.23 -11.52 7.75
N ILE A 213 -0.86 -12.28 7.58
CA ILE A 213 -2.13 -11.79 7.05
C ILE A 213 -2.65 -10.63 7.90
N LEU A 214 -2.71 -10.81 9.22
CA LEU A 214 -3.13 -9.76 10.16
C LEU A 214 -2.31 -8.47 9.99
N MET A 215 -0.99 -8.59 9.89
CA MET A 215 -0.11 -7.43 9.73
C MET A 215 -0.29 -6.72 8.38
N LEU A 216 -0.45 -7.48 7.29
CA LEU A 216 -0.73 -6.92 5.96
C LEU A 216 -2.08 -6.19 5.92
N GLU A 217 -3.12 -6.74 6.57
CA GLU A 217 -4.41 -6.08 6.72
C GLU A 217 -4.30 -4.76 7.48
N ARG A 218 -3.51 -4.73 8.56
CA ARG A 218 -3.25 -3.50 9.32
C ARG A 218 -2.47 -2.48 8.52
N LEU A 219 -1.49 -2.91 7.71
CA LEU A 219 -0.76 -2.03 6.80
C LEU A 219 -1.68 -1.43 5.74
N LYS A 220 -2.60 -2.24 5.17
CA LYS A 220 -3.63 -1.75 4.25
C LYS A 220 -4.55 -0.73 4.91
N GLN A 221 -4.97 -0.97 6.15
CA GLN A 221 -5.83 -0.04 6.89
C GLN A 221 -5.19 1.34 7.08
N ILE A 222 -3.86 1.41 7.19
CA ILE A 222 -3.14 2.68 7.42
C ILE A 222 -2.52 3.25 6.13
N SER A 223 -2.82 2.70 4.95
CA SER A 223 -2.24 3.15 3.67
C SER A 223 -2.50 4.62 3.38
N THR A 224 -3.68 5.13 3.75
CA THR A 224 -4.07 6.54 3.60
C THR A 224 -3.15 7.50 4.36
N THR A 225 -2.57 7.07 5.47
CA THR A 225 -1.63 7.89 6.26
C THR A 225 -0.25 8.01 5.62
N MET A 226 0.01 7.27 4.53
CA MET A 226 1.32 7.21 3.87
C MET A 226 1.42 8.09 2.62
N VAL A 227 0.29 8.61 2.11
CA VAL A 227 0.17 9.27 0.80
C VAL A 227 1.10 10.49 0.68
N ASP A 228 1.24 11.27 1.76
CA ASP A 228 2.07 12.48 1.77
C ASP A 228 3.58 12.20 1.79
N HIS A 229 3.99 10.93 1.92
CA HIS A 229 5.41 10.59 1.98
C HIS A 229 6.05 10.71 0.57
N PRO A 230 7.21 11.38 0.42
CA PRO A 230 7.79 11.64 -0.91
C PRO A 230 8.17 10.38 -1.70
N GLY A 231 8.42 9.27 -1.01
CA GLY A 231 8.70 7.97 -1.63
C GLY A 231 7.48 7.08 -1.85
N PHE A 232 6.25 7.56 -1.60
CA PHE A 232 5.03 6.74 -1.61
C PHE A 232 4.81 6.01 -2.94
N ASN A 233 5.11 6.66 -4.08
CA ASN A 233 4.98 6.07 -5.41
C ASN A 233 5.76 4.75 -5.54
N ASP A 234 6.95 4.67 -4.94
CA ASP A 234 7.81 3.48 -4.98
C ASP A 234 7.31 2.35 -4.05
N LEU A 235 6.45 2.66 -3.08
CA LEU A 235 6.06 1.71 -2.03
C LEU A 235 5.31 0.51 -2.60
N ALA A 236 4.42 0.72 -3.56
CA ALA A 236 3.67 -0.35 -4.21
C ALA A 236 4.60 -1.40 -4.82
N MET A 237 5.66 -0.95 -5.52
CA MET A 237 6.68 -1.84 -6.10
C MET A 237 7.47 -2.61 -5.02
N HIS A 238 7.81 -1.95 -3.91
CA HIS A 238 8.47 -2.64 -2.78
C HIS A 238 7.56 -3.71 -2.14
N VAL A 239 6.25 -3.43 -2.05
CA VAL A 239 5.25 -4.39 -1.55
C VAL A 239 5.10 -5.57 -2.51
N LEU A 240 5.02 -5.32 -3.82
CA LEU A 240 4.92 -6.37 -4.85
C LEU A 240 6.11 -7.34 -4.83
N GLY A 241 7.30 -6.89 -4.41
CA GLY A 241 8.44 -7.79 -4.19
C GLY A 241 8.13 -8.95 -3.21
N ALA A 242 7.16 -8.80 -2.30
CA ALA A 242 6.75 -9.85 -1.37
C ALA A 242 5.96 -11.00 -2.02
N LEU A 243 5.59 -10.90 -3.31
CA LEU A 243 4.97 -11.97 -4.09
C LEU A 243 5.88 -13.20 -4.31
N ALA A 244 7.19 -13.03 -4.09
CA ALA A 244 8.14 -14.13 -3.99
C ALA A 244 7.74 -15.18 -2.92
N ASN A 245 6.85 -14.84 -1.99
CA ASN A 245 6.25 -15.80 -1.07
C ASN A 245 5.30 -16.77 -1.80
N HIS A 246 5.47 -18.09 -1.68
CA HIS A 246 4.63 -19.07 -2.37
C HIS A 246 3.25 -19.34 -1.75
N ASN A 247 2.90 -18.71 -0.63
CA ASN A 247 1.61 -18.91 0.00
C ASN A 247 0.53 -18.00 -0.62
N PHE A 248 -0.52 -18.61 -1.19
CA PHE A 248 -1.62 -17.91 -1.86
C PHE A 248 -2.34 -16.88 -0.97
N ALA A 249 -2.60 -17.20 0.30
CA ALA A 249 -3.27 -16.27 1.20
C ALA A 249 -2.42 -15.03 1.50
N VAL A 250 -1.09 -15.20 1.59
CA VAL A 250 -0.14 -14.07 1.73
C VAL A 250 -0.10 -13.27 0.43
N ARG A 251 0.05 -13.92 -0.74
CA ARG A 251 0.06 -13.27 -2.07
C ARG A 251 -1.19 -12.42 -2.29
N LYS A 252 -2.38 -12.97 -2.01
CA LYS A 252 -3.65 -12.23 -2.10
C LYS A 252 -3.65 -10.97 -1.22
N LYS A 253 -3.13 -11.04 0.00
CA LYS A 253 -3.05 -9.86 0.89
C LYS A 253 -1.97 -8.85 0.44
N VAL A 254 -0.89 -9.31 -0.16
CA VAL A 254 0.15 -8.44 -0.76
C VAL A 254 -0.42 -7.68 -1.96
N LEU A 255 -1.13 -8.35 -2.87
CA LEU A 255 -1.79 -7.71 -4.03
C LEU A 255 -2.82 -6.67 -3.56
N ASN A 256 -3.70 -7.05 -2.64
CA ASN A 256 -4.68 -6.15 -2.04
C ASN A 256 -4.07 -4.90 -1.39
N LEU A 257 -2.87 -5.02 -0.82
CA LEU A 257 -2.13 -3.90 -0.26
C LEU A 257 -1.51 -3.05 -1.38
N ALA A 258 -0.90 -3.67 -2.39
CA ALA A 258 -0.32 -2.97 -3.53
C ALA A 258 -1.36 -2.11 -4.28
N VAL A 259 -2.55 -2.66 -4.54
CA VAL A 259 -3.67 -1.93 -5.16
C VAL A 259 -4.09 -0.72 -4.31
N SER A 260 -4.11 -0.87 -2.98
CA SER A 260 -4.44 0.25 -2.08
C SER A 260 -3.36 1.35 -1.99
N LEU A 261 -2.21 1.15 -2.65
CA LEU A 261 -1.08 2.07 -2.71
C LEU A 261 -0.90 2.69 -4.12
N LEU A 262 -1.87 2.47 -5.01
CA LEU A 262 -1.84 3.01 -6.35
C LEU A 262 -1.99 4.54 -6.34
N THR A 263 -1.28 5.17 -7.25
CA THR A 263 -1.31 6.59 -7.58
C THR A 263 -1.25 6.75 -9.10
N PRO A 264 -1.65 7.90 -9.65
CA PRO A 264 -1.42 8.19 -11.08
C PRO A 264 0.05 8.06 -11.48
N GLY A 265 0.98 8.27 -10.54
CA GLY A 265 2.42 8.24 -10.78
C GLY A 265 3.06 6.85 -10.79
N ASN A 266 2.42 5.82 -10.22
CA ASN A 266 3.00 4.48 -10.13
C ASN A 266 2.17 3.37 -10.80
N VAL A 267 0.93 3.65 -11.19
CA VAL A 267 0.03 2.63 -11.75
C VAL A 267 0.60 1.94 -12.99
N SER A 268 1.33 2.67 -13.84
CA SER A 268 1.98 2.09 -15.02
C SER A 268 3.05 1.06 -14.67
N ASP A 269 3.89 1.35 -13.67
CA ASP A 269 4.93 0.43 -13.22
C ASP A 269 4.34 -0.81 -12.54
N VAL A 270 3.29 -0.62 -11.73
CA VAL A 270 2.57 -1.70 -11.05
C VAL A 270 1.89 -2.63 -12.07
N LEU A 271 1.14 -2.09 -13.03
CA LEU A 271 0.51 -2.88 -14.09
C LEU A 271 1.54 -3.67 -14.89
N ARG A 272 2.65 -3.03 -15.28
CA ARG A 272 3.73 -3.70 -16.00
C ARG A 272 4.34 -4.85 -15.19
N PHE A 273 4.55 -4.65 -13.89
CA PHE A 273 5.04 -5.71 -13.01
C PHE A 273 4.06 -6.89 -12.95
N LEU A 274 2.78 -6.62 -12.71
CA LEU A 274 1.75 -7.65 -12.57
C LEU A 274 1.59 -8.48 -13.84
N LYS A 275 1.65 -7.84 -15.02
CA LYS A 275 1.65 -8.53 -16.32
C LYS A 275 2.83 -9.46 -16.50
N ASN A 276 4.04 -8.95 -16.27
CA ASN A 276 5.25 -9.76 -16.39
C ASN A 276 5.19 -10.96 -15.43
N GLU A 277 4.69 -10.77 -14.22
CA GLU A 277 4.51 -11.86 -13.25
C GLU A 277 3.43 -12.86 -13.72
N LEU A 278 2.35 -12.40 -14.35
CA LEU A 278 1.30 -13.25 -14.93
C LEU A 278 1.82 -14.10 -16.09
N ASP A 279 2.57 -13.49 -17.02
CA ASP A 279 3.21 -14.21 -18.14
C ASP A 279 4.21 -15.25 -17.64
N LEU A 280 4.99 -14.91 -16.61
CA LEU A 280 5.89 -15.85 -15.94
C LEU A 280 5.11 -16.98 -15.25
N ALA A 281 3.98 -16.67 -14.63
CA ALA A 281 3.15 -17.67 -13.95
C ALA A 281 2.51 -18.66 -14.94
N ALA A 282 2.03 -18.17 -16.08
CA ALA A 282 1.47 -18.98 -17.16
C ALA A 282 2.54 -19.90 -17.77
N THR A 283 3.71 -19.34 -18.12
CA THR A 283 4.79 -20.11 -18.75
C THR A 283 5.48 -21.11 -17.82
N ALA A 284 5.49 -20.87 -16.50
CA ALA A 284 6.15 -21.72 -15.52
C ALA A 284 5.24 -22.78 -14.86
N ASN A 285 4.03 -23.02 -15.39
CA ASN A 285 3.03 -23.93 -14.80
C ASN A 285 2.73 -23.62 -13.32
N ILE A 286 2.74 -22.34 -12.94
CA ILE A 286 2.33 -21.92 -11.60
C ILE A 286 0.80 -22.09 -11.51
N PRO A 287 0.24 -22.53 -10.35
CA PRO A 287 -1.18 -22.85 -10.27
C PRO A 287 -2.10 -21.71 -10.70
N ILE A 288 -3.20 -22.06 -11.39
CA ILE A 288 -4.20 -21.13 -11.94
C ILE A 288 -4.76 -20.19 -10.87
N GLU A 289 -4.86 -20.64 -9.62
CA GLU A 289 -5.26 -19.79 -8.49
C GLU A 289 -4.39 -18.53 -8.36
N TYR A 290 -3.08 -18.61 -8.62
CA TYR A 290 -2.22 -17.42 -8.59
C TYR A 290 -2.46 -16.50 -9.79
N GLN A 291 -2.68 -17.08 -10.97
CA GLN A 291 -2.94 -16.34 -12.20
C GLN A 291 -4.21 -15.51 -12.04
N HIS A 292 -5.30 -16.11 -11.55
CA HIS A 292 -6.54 -15.38 -11.24
C HIS A 292 -6.36 -14.27 -10.22
N MET A 293 -5.50 -14.44 -9.21
CA MET A 293 -5.21 -13.35 -8.27
C MET A 293 -4.51 -12.17 -8.95
N LEU A 294 -3.58 -12.44 -9.88
CA LEU A 294 -2.89 -11.41 -10.66
C LEU A 294 -3.85 -10.71 -11.62
N GLU A 295 -4.69 -11.46 -12.33
CA GLU A 295 -5.75 -10.92 -13.20
C GLU A 295 -6.71 -10.02 -12.43
N GLU A 296 -7.17 -10.45 -11.25
CA GLU A 296 -8.03 -9.63 -10.39
C GLU A 296 -7.34 -8.34 -9.96
N ALA A 297 -6.07 -8.42 -9.53
CA ALA A 297 -5.31 -7.22 -9.17
C ALA A 297 -5.12 -6.26 -10.36
N ILE A 298 -4.95 -6.78 -11.58
CA ILE A 298 -4.89 -6.00 -12.81
C ILE A 298 -6.24 -5.32 -13.08
N ARG A 299 -7.36 -6.05 -12.95
CA ARG A 299 -8.71 -5.48 -13.07
C ARG A 299 -8.96 -4.36 -12.05
N GLU A 300 -8.59 -4.58 -10.79
CA GLU A 300 -8.71 -3.55 -9.74
C GLU A 300 -7.85 -2.31 -10.07
N CYS A 301 -6.65 -2.48 -10.64
CA CYS A 301 -5.83 -1.35 -11.10
C CYS A 301 -6.52 -0.56 -12.22
N HIS A 302 -7.17 -1.24 -13.17
CA HIS A 302 -7.90 -0.60 -14.26
C HIS A 302 -9.14 0.14 -13.81
N SER A 303 -9.92 -0.45 -12.91
CA SER A 303 -11.06 0.21 -12.28
C SER A 303 -10.61 1.46 -11.50
N ALA A 304 -9.54 1.37 -10.71
CA ALA A 304 -9.05 2.50 -9.92
C ALA A 304 -8.43 3.63 -10.76
N TYR A 305 -7.83 3.31 -11.92
CA TYR A 305 -7.19 4.30 -12.80
C TYR A 305 -7.50 4.00 -14.26
N PRO A 306 -8.68 4.36 -14.75
CA PRO A 306 -9.07 3.96 -16.10
C PRO A 306 -8.28 4.65 -17.22
N GLU A 307 -7.74 5.84 -16.97
CA GLU A 307 -6.77 6.49 -17.88
C GLU A 307 -5.51 5.63 -18.09
N SER A 308 -5.17 4.76 -17.12
CA SER A 308 -4.07 3.81 -17.26
C SER A 308 -4.38 2.64 -18.19
N ILE A 309 -5.66 2.42 -18.55
CA ILE A 309 -6.06 1.49 -19.63
C ILE A 309 -5.38 1.91 -20.94
N ILE A 310 -5.15 3.21 -21.18
CA ILE A 310 -4.45 3.70 -22.38
C ILE A 310 -2.96 3.27 -22.37
N LEU A 311 -2.36 3.16 -21.18
CA LEU A 311 -0.97 2.72 -20.99
C LEU A 311 -0.82 1.18 -20.99
N PHE A 312 -1.89 0.43 -20.71
CA PHE A 312 -1.96 -1.03 -20.88
C PHE A 312 -1.63 -1.47 -22.30
N ILE A 313 -1.87 -0.59 -23.26
CA ILE A 313 -1.85 -0.88 -24.70
C ILE A 313 -0.47 -0.65 -25.35
N GLN A 314 0.60 -0.81 -24.57
CA GLN A 314 1.97 -0.85 -25.07
C GLN A 314 2.44 -2.27 -25.42
N ASP A 315 1.61 -3.28 -25.18
CA ASP A 315 1.82 -4.64 -25.71
C ASP A 315 1.61 -4.64 -27.24
N PRO A 316 2.57 -5.14 -28.04
CA PRO A 316 2.42 -5.26 -29.50
C PRO A 316 1.10 -5.91 -29.94
N MET A 317 0.59 -6.85 -29.13
CA MET A 317 -0.64 -7.60 -29.38
C MET A 317 -1.90 -6.70 -29.38
N TYR A 318 -1.86 -5.57 -28.66
CA TYR A 318 -3.00 -4.64 -28.57
C TYR A 318 -2.71 -3.28 -29.20
N SER A 319 -1.56 -3.12 -29.87
CA SER A 319 -1.10 -1.87 -30.47
C SER A 319 -2.16 -1.13 -31.31
N VAL A 320 -3.01 -1.87 -32.03
CA VAL A 320 -4.13 -1.32 -32.81
C VAL A 320 -5.17 -0.62 -31.94
N PHE A 321 -5.56 -1.21 -30.80
CA PHE A 321 -6.44 -0.55 -29.83
C PHE A 321 -5.80 0.76 -29.35
N SER A 322 -4.50 0.75 -29.04
CA SER A 322 -3.77 1.92 -28.52
C SER A 322 -3.82 3.07 -29.49
N ASP A 323 -3.54 2.75 -30.74
CA ASP A 323 -3.53 3.72 -31.82
C ASP A 323 -4.94 4.30 -32.03
N CYS A 324 -6.01 3.48 -31.96
CA CYS A 324 -7.39 3.97 -32.01
C CYS A 324 -7.72 4.94 -30.86
N PHE A 325 -7.44 4.57 -29.60
CA PHE A 325 -7.71 5.45 -28.45
C PHE A 325 -6.94 6.76 -28.55
N ARG A 326 -5.65 6.69 -28.90
CA ARG A 326 -4.80 7.87 -29.05
C ARG A 326 -5.31 8.78 -30.15
N TYR A 327 -5.74 8.22 -31.27
CA TYR A 327 -6.28 8.98 -32.39
C TYR A 327 -7.52 9.79 -31.99
N VAL A 328 -8.47 9.18 -31.29
CA VAL A 328 -9.67 9.90 -30.82
C VAL A 328 -9.33 10.92 -29.74
N LYS A 329 -8.44 10.56 -28.81
CA LYS A 329 -7.99 11.47 -27.76
C LYS A 329 -7.37 12.74 -28.36
N ASP A 330 -6.50 12.60 -29.36
CA ASP A 330 -5.86 13.74 -30.04
C ASP A 330 -6.89 14.69 -30.68
N ILE A 331 -7.99 14.14 -31.22
CA ILE A 331 -9.10 14.94 -31.78
C ILE A 331 -9.84 15.68 -30.66
N MET A 332 -10.12 15.00 -29.55
CA MET A 332 -10.83 15.54 -28.40
C MET A 332 -10.03 16.64 -27.68
N ASP A 333 -8.74 16.42 -27.46
CA ASP A 333 -7.86 17.35 -26.76
C ASP A 333 -7.66 18.65 -27.56
N ARG A 334 -7.74 18.58 -28.89
CA ARG A 334 -7.68 19.76 -29.76
C ARG A 334 -8.93 20.63 -29.68
N ASN A 335 -10.11 20.08 -29.30
CA ASN A 335 -11.37 20.83 -29.23
C ASN A 335 -12.28 20.37 -28.08
N PRO A 336 -12.09 20.90 -26.87
CA PRO A 336 -12.94 20.58 -25.72
C PRO A 336 -14.43 20.89 -25.96
N MET A 337 -14.74 21.90 -26.77
CA MET A 337 -16.13 22.28 -27.07
C MET A 337 -16.87 21.29 -28.00
N LEU A 338 -16.16 20.32 -28.57
CA LEU A 338 -16.73 19.29 -29.45
C LEU A 338 -17.45 18.18 -28.67
N ARG A 339 -17.14 17.99 -27.38
CA ARG A 339 -17.48 16.78 -26.61
C ARG A 339 -18.95 16.43 -26.60
N ALA A 340 -19.84 17.41 -26.36
CA ALA A 340 -21.29 17.18 -26.39
C ALA A 340 -21.80 16.77 -27.79
N GLN A 341 -21.26 17.36 -28.86
CA GLN A 341 -21.67 17.00 -30.23
C GLN A 341 -21.09 15.65 -30.65
N LEU A 342 -19.85 15.37 -30.25
CA LEU A 342 -19.15 14.12 -30.50
C LEU A 342 -19.82 12.96 -29.76
N LEU A 343 -20.19 13.12 -28.50
CA LEU A 343 -20.97 12.14 -27.72
C LEU A 343 -22.23 11.71 -28.48
N ARG A 344 -23.03 12.69 -28.91
CA ARG A 344 -24.26 12.44 -29.68
C ARG A 344 -23.99 11.81 -31.04
N GLY A 345 -22.86 12.15 -31.67
CA GLY A 345 -22.43 11.57 -32.94
C GLY A 345 -22.06 10.11 -32.78
N LEU A 346 -21.18 9.80 -31.81
CA LEU A 346 -20.71 8.47 -31.48
C LEU A 346 -21.88 7.53 -31.16
N LEU A 347 -22.78 7.94 -30.26
CA LEU A 347 -23.96 7.13 -29.90
C LEU A 347 -24.83 6.78 -31.13
N ARG A 348 -24.98 7.70 -32.09
CA ARG A 348 -25.76 7.46 -33.33
C ARG A 348 -25.02 6.59 -34.35
N ALA A 349 -23.70 6.72 -34.42
CA ALA A 349 -22.84 6.12 -35.44
C ALA A 349 -22.25 4.77 -35.03
N LEU A 350 -22.34 4.39 -33.74
CA LEU A 350 -21.85 3.11 -33.21
C LEU A 350 -22.30 1.89 -34.04
N ARG A 351 -23.54 1.91 -34.55
CA ARG A 351 -24.10 0.83 -35.39
C ARG A 351 -23.27 0.52 -36.65
N HIS A 352 -22.46 1.46 -37.11
CA HIS A 352 -21.66 1.34 -38.34
C HIS A 352 -20.27 0.72 -38.10
N VAL A 353 -19.85 0.59 -36.85
CA VAL A 353 -18.53 0.05 -36.49
C VAL A 353 -18.44 -1.44 -36.80
N LYS A 354 -17.32 -1.85 -37.39
CA LYS A 354 -17.05 -3.19 -37.93
C LYS A 354 -15.99 -3.93 -37.10
N SER A 355 -15.11 -3.23 -36.40
CA SER A 355 -13.99 -3.83 -35.66
C SER A 355 -13.99 -3.53 -34.17
N SER A 356 -13.53 -4.50 -33.37
CA SER A 356 -13.40 -4.38 -31.91
C SER A 356 -12.54 -3.19 -31.47
N PRO A 357 -11.38 -2.89 -32.11
CA PRO A 357 -10.55 -1.76 -31.68
C PRO A 357 -11.22 -0.39 -31.88
N VAL A 358 -11.88 -0.20 -33.02
CA VAL A 358 -12.64 1.03 -33.32
C VAL A 358 -13.85 1.14 -32.40
N CYS A 359 -14.52 0.02 -32.12
CA CYS A 359 -15.68 -0.04 -31.24
C CYS A 359 -15.30 0.34 -29.81
N ALA A 360 -14.25 -0.30 -29.27
CA ALA A 360 -13.70 0.00 -27.95
C ALA A 360 -13.30 1.49 -27.82
N ALA A 361 -12.62 2.04 -28.83
CA ALA A 361 -12.24 3.46 -28.85
C ALA A 361 -13.46 4.39 -28.88
N ALA A 362 -14.51 4.05 -29.64
CA ALA A 362 -15.75 4.80 -29.69
C ALA A 362 -16.51 4.77 -28.35
N VAL A 363 -16.63 3.60 -27.72
CA VAL A 363 -17.30 3.43 -26.42
C VAL A 363 -16.55 4.17 -25.31
N TRP A 364 -15.21 4.15 -25.32
CA TRP A 364 -14.41 4.95 -24.39
C TRP A 364 -14.55 6.45 -24.65
N ALA A 365 -14.58 6.87 -25.92
CA ALA A 365 -14.78 8.27 -26.25
C ALA A 365 -16.15 8.76 -25.77
N ILE A 366 -17.19 7.92 -25.84
CA ILE A 366 -18.50 8.17 -25.23
C ILE A 366 -18.35 8.41 -23.73
N SER A 367 -17.72 7.50 -22.99
CA SER A 367 -17.59 7.66 -21.53
C SER A 367 -16.80 8.89 -21.11
N VAL A 368 -15.78 9.24 -21.89
CA VAL A 368 -14.96 10.43 -21.65
C VAL A 368 -15.75 11.70 -21.98
N CYS A 369 -16.54 11.72 -23.05
CA CYS A 369 -17.37 12.87 -23.43
C CYS A 369 -18.58 13.12 -22.50
N SER A 370 -19.02 12.14 -21.72
CA SER A 370 -20.14 12.30 -20.78
C SER A 370 -19.70 13.06 -19.52
N GLU A 371 -19.99 14.36 -19.45
CA GLU A 371 -19.49 15.24 -18.38
C GLU A 371 -20.51 15.46 -17.27
N SER A 372 -21.80 15.39 -17.59
CA SER A 372 -22.88 15.49 -16.60
C SER A 372 -23.37 14.13 -16.13
N GLN A 373 -23.98 14.09 -14.95
CA GLN A 373 -24.60 12.88 -14.39
C GLN A 373 -25.65 12.28 -15.34
N LEU A 374 -26.49 13.13 -15.95
CA LEU A 374 -27.51 12.70 -16.90
C LEU A 374 -26.91 12.07 -18.16
N GLU A 375 -25.82 12.64 -18.69
CA GLU A 375 -25.10 12.05 -19.82
C GLU A 375 -24.43 10.73 -19.46
N ALA A 376 -23.88 10.62 -18.25
CA ALA A 376 -23.24 9.40 -17.78
C ALA A 376 -24.26 8.25 -17.68
N ILE A 377 -25.41 8.49 -17.04
CA ILE A 377 -26.51 7.50 -16.92
C ILE A 377 -27.02 7.12 -18.31
N GLY A 378 -27.28 8.10 -19.18
CA GLY A 378 -27.75 7.83 -20.54
C GLY A 378 -26.79 7.04 -21.41
N SER A 379 -25.50 7.34 -21.29
CA SER A 379 -24.45 6.62 -22.01
C SER A 379 -24.38 5.18 -21.52
N MET A 380 -24.51 4.98 -20.21
CA MET A 380 -24.55 3.66 -19.60
C MET A 380 -25.75 2.85 -20.09
N ASP A 381 -26.95 3.43 -20.07
CA ASP A 381 -28.17 2.78 -20.58
C ASP A 381 -28.03 2.42 -22.08
N ALA A 382 -27.51 3.32 -22.90
CA ALA A 382 -27.29 3.07 -24.33
C ALA A 382 -26.27 1.95 -24.57
N ILE A 383 -25.15 1.95 -23.84
CA ILE A 383 -24.13 0.89 -23.95
C ILE A 383 -24.70 -0.44 -23.47
N LEU A 384 -25.42 -0.48 -22.35
CA LEU A 384 -26.07 -1.71 -21.85
C LEU A 384 -27.09 -2.26 -22.85
N CYS A 385 -27.90 -1.39 -23.47
CA CYS A 385 -28.86 -1.80 -24.49
C CYS A 385 -28.17 -2.39 -25.73
N LEU A 386 -27.02 -1.85 -26.15
CA LEU A 386 -26.31 -2.32 -27.35
C LEU A 386 -25.46 -3.57 -27.07
N PHE A 387 -24.79 -3.64 -25.92
CA PHE A 387 -23.77 -4.66 -25.63
C PHE A 387 -24.25 -5.76 -24.66
N GLY A 388 -25.49 -5.68 -24.15
CA GLY A 388 -26.01 -6.60 -23.15
C GLY A 388 -25.85 -8.08 -23.52
N ASP A 389 -26.16 -8.46 -24.77
CA ASP A 389 -26.02 -9.83 -25.25
C ASP A 389 -24.55 -10.30 -25.30
N LEU A 390 -23.60 -9.41 -25.55
CA LEU A 390 -22.16 -9.71 -25.55
C LEU A 390 -21.68 -9.93 -24.11
N LEU A 391 -22.09 -9.05 -23.19
CA LEU A 391 -21.74 -9.14 -21.77
C LEU A 391 -22.34 -10.40 -21.13
N ASP A 392 -23.60 -10.72 -21.41
CA ASP A 392 -24.25 -11.95 -20.94
C ASP A 392 -23.54 -13.22 -21.41
N ARG A 393 -23.01 -13.22 -22.64
CA ARG A 393 -22.19 -14.34 -23.15
C ARG A 393 -20.87 -14.41 -22.41
N ARG A 394 -20.20 -13.26 -22.22
CA ARG A 394 -18.93 -13.17 -21.50
C ARG A 394 -19.08 -13.65 -20.05
N ASP A 395 -20.16 -13.30 -19.37
CA ASP A 395 -20.43 -13.76 -18.01
C ASP A 395 -20.68 -15.26 -17.95
N LYS A 396 -21.41 -15.82 -18.92
CA LYS A 396 -21.59 -17.27 -19.04
C LYS A 396 -20.26 -17.97 -19.33
N GLU A 397 -19.41 -17.41 -20.18
CA GLU A 397 -18.07 -17.93 -20.44
C GLU A 397 -17.20 -17.91 -19.20
N LYS A 398 -17.16 -16.79 -18.44
CA LYS A 398 -16.44 -16.70 -17.16
C LYS A 398 -16.93 -17.78 -16.18
N LEU A 399 -18.24 -18.01 -16.08
CA LEU A 399 -18.83 -19.07 -15.25
C LEU A 399 -18.50 -20.49 -15.74
N ILE A 400 -18.34 -20.70 -17.04
CA ILE A 400 -17.96 -21.99 -17.63
C ILE A 400 -16.45 -22.24 -17.44
N LEU A 401 -15.63 -21.21 -17.57
CA LEU A 401 -14.18 -21.26 -17.39
C LEU A 401 -13.79 -21.50 -15.93
N GLU A 402 -14.60 -21.04 -14.97
CA GLU A 402 -14.51 -21.49 -13.56
C GLU A 402 -14.66 -23.03 -13.41
N ALA A 403 -15.20 -23.73 -14.43
CA ALA A 403 -15.35 -25.19 -14.48
C ALA A 403 -14.42 -25.90 -15.49
N GLY A 404 -13.57 -25.18 -16.25
CA GLY A 404 -12.63 -25.75 -17.21
C GLY A 404 -11.74 -24.71 -17.89
N GLU A 405 -10.43 -24.81 -17.64
CA GLU A 405 -9.38 -23.93 -18.17
C GLU A 405 -9.29 -23.95 -19.70
N VAL A 406 -9.47 -22.79 -20.33
CA VAL A 406 -8.99 -22.53 -21.70
C VAL A 406 -8.35 -21.14 -21.74
N GLU A 407 -7.05 -21.09 -22.06
CA GLU A 407 -6.33 -19.87 -22.42
C GLU A 407 -6.95 -19.28 -23.70
N HIS A 408 -7.50 -18.08 -23.63
CA HIS A 408 -7.86 -17.34 -24.84
C HIS A 408 -6.61 -16.67 -25.41
N GLU A 409 -5.91 -17.37 -26.31
CA GLU A 409 -4.90 -16.76 -27.17
C GLU A 409 -5.59 -15.78 -28.12
N TYR A 410 -5.55 -14.49 -27.79
CA TYR A 410 -6.20 -13.46 -28.57
C TYR A 410 -5.43 -13.20 -29.87
N MET A 411 -6.00 -13.60 -31.00
CA MET A 411 -5.50 -13.25 -32.32
C MET A 411 -6.59 -12.45 -33.06
N LEU A 412 -6.41 -11.13 -33.15
CA LEU A 412 -7.12 -10.36 -34.19
C LEU A 412 -6.80 -10.99 -35.55
N PRO A 413 -7.75 -11.04 -36.50
CA PRO A 413 -7.46 -11.46 -37.86
C PRO A 413 -6.20 -10.75 -38.38
N SER A 414 -5.24 -11.50 -38.95
CA SER A 414 -3.94 -11.00 -39.44
C SER A 414 -4.05 -9.77 -40.35
N ASP A 415 -5.22 -9.58 -40.96
CA ASP A 415 -5.55 -8.48 -41.86
C ASP A 415 -5.61 -7.11 -41.16
N TYR A 416 -5.81 -7.04 -39.83
CA TYR A 416 -5.80 -5.77 -39.07
C TYR A 416 -4.41 -5.32 -38.63
N TYR A 417 -3.45 -6.24 -38.58
CA TYR A 417 -2.02 -5.94 -38.44
C TYR A 417 -1.35 -5.68 -39.81
N GLY A 418 -2.01 -6.06 -40.90
CA GLY A 418 -1.48 -6.05 -42.25
C GLY A 418 -1.48 -4.67 -42.90
N VAL A 419 -0.32 -4.28 -43.44
CA VAL A 419 -0.17 -3.19 -44.41
C VAL A 419 -0.83 -3.65 -45.72
N LYS A 420 -1.91 -2.98 -46.17
CA LYS A 420 -2.37 -3.17 -47.56
C LYS A 420 -1.40 -2.49 -48.52
N ASP A 421 -1.25 -3.07 -49.71
CA ASP A 421 -0.35 -2.61 -50.76
C ASP A 421 -0.52 -1.12 -51.08
N ARG A 422 0.61 -0.48 -51.41
CA ARG A 422 0.80 0.97 -51.60
C ARG A 422 -0.29 1.66 -52.41
N ASP A 423 -0.72 2.81 -51.91
CA ASP A 423 -1.44 3.82 -52.68
C ASP A 423 -0.45 4.63 -53.55
N ALA A 424 -0.96 5.28 -54.60
CA ALA A 424 -0.18 6.04 -55.59
C ALA A 424 0.68 7.19 -55.00
N GLN A 425 0.47 7.54 -53.72
CA GLN A 425 1.17 8.60 -52.99
C GLN A 425 2.24 8.10 -52.00
N GLY A 426 2.36 6.79 -51.76
CA GLY A 426 3.45 6.20 -50.96
C GLY A 426 3.23 6.07 -49.45
N ASP A 427 2.06 6.41 -48.91
CA ASP A 427 1.74 6.21 -47.48
C ASP A 427 1.07 4.85 -47.20
N HIS A 428 1.41 4.26 -46.05
CA HIS A 428 0.88 2.98 -45.59
C HIS A 428 -0.52 3.16 -44.97
N LEU A 429 -1.57 2.62 -45.58
CA LEU A 429 -2.94 2.74 -45.09
C LEU A 429 -3.26 1.65 -44.03
N LYS A 430 -3.38 2.04 -42.76
CA LYS A 430 -3.78 1.15 -41.65
C LYS A 430 -5.30 0.89 -41.72
N PRO A 431 -5.80 -0.36 -41.78
CA PRO A 431 -7.24 -0.65 -41.94
C PRO A 431 -8.15 -0.05 -40.86
N TRP A 432 -7.72 -0.09 -39.59
CA TRP A 432 -8.46 0.53 -38.47
C TRP A 432 -8.56 2.05 -38.62
N MET A 433 -7.55 2.69 -39.22
CA MET A 433 -7.50 4.15 -39.38
C MET A 433 -8.53 4.60 -40.42
N MET A 434 -8.66 3.85 -41.53
CA MET A 434 -9.73 4.09 -42.51
C MET A 434 -11.12 3.97 -41.88
N GLU A 435 -11.34 2.92 -41.09
CA GLU A 435 -12.63 2.72 -40.42
C GLU A 435 -12.90 3.82 -39.39
N MET A 436 -11.86 4.26 -38.65
CA MET A 436 -11.97 5.36 -37.71
C MET A 436 -12.28 6.69 -38.41
N GLU A 437 -11.66 6.93 -39.55
CA GLU A 437 -11.95 8.10 -40.38
C GLU A 437 -13.35 8.05 -41.01
N GLU A 438 -13.79 6.87 -41.47
CA GLU A 438 -15.16 6.63 -41.94
C GLU A 438 -16.18 6.95 -40.83
N LEU A 439 -15.93 6.44 -39.61
CA LEU A 439 -16.78 6.70 -38.44
C LEU A 439 -16.85 8.21 -38.11
N LEU A 440 -15.69 8.87 -37.97
CA LEU A 440 -15.62 10.25 -37.51
C LEU A 440 -16.01 11.26 -38.59
N PHE A 441 -15.46 11.16 -39.80
CA PHE A 441 -15.65 12.17 -40.84
C PHE A 441 -16.89 11.91 -41.71
N VAL A 442 -17.25 10.64 -41.95
CA VAL A 442 -18.41 10.31 -42.81
C VAL A 442 -19.68 10.14 -41.97
N HIS A 443 -19.67 9.25 -40.98
CA HIS A 443 -20.90 8.95 -40.22
C HIS A 443 -21.25 10.03 -39.19
N ILE A 444 -20.25 10.60 -38.51
CA ILE A 444 -20.45 11.68 -37.53
C ILE A 444 -20.45 13.06 -38.20
N GLY A 445 -19.79 13.22 -39.34
CA GLY A 445 -19.68 14.49 -40.05
C GLY A 445 -18.69 15.46 -39.42
N LEU A 446 -17.63 14.94 -38.78
CA LEU A 446 -16.52 15.75 -38.29
C LEU A 446 -15.83 16.43 -39.49
N THR A 447 -15.43 17.68 -39.32
CA THR A 447 -14.71 18.47 -40.33
C THR A 447 -13.49 19.12 -39.70
N GLN A 448 -12.34 19.02 -40.37
CA GLN A 448 -11.13 19.69 -39.92
C GLN A 448 -11.10 21.12 -40.45
N GLN A 449 -10.86 22.09 -39.57
CA GLN A 449 -10.73 23.50 -39.91
C GLN A 449 -9.29 23.88 -40.25
N ALA A 450 -9.10 25.06 -40.83
CA ALA A 450 -7.80 25.55 -41.29
C ALA A 450 -6.77 25.76 -40.16
N ASP A 451 -7.21 25.93 -38.92
CA ASP A 451 -6.36 26.05 -37.72
C ASP A 451 -6.01 24.70 -37.10
N GLY A 452 -6.42 23.59 -37.72
CA GLY A 452 -6.24 22.23 -37.21
C GLY A 452 -7.25 21.82 -36.14
N SER A 453 -8.27 22.66 -35.87
CA SER A 453 -9.41 22.31 -35.03
C SER A 453 -10.42 21.44 -35.77
N TYR A 454 -11.40 20.91 -35.05
CA TYR A 454 -12.47 20.06 -35.58
C TYR A 454 -13.84 20.64 -35.22
N SER A 455 -14.80 20.52 -36.14
CA SER A 455 -16.20 20.89 -35.93
C SER A 455 -17.16 19.86 -36.51
N ILE A 456 -18.32 19.66 -35.89
CA ILE A 456 -19.42 18.88 -36.46
C ILE A 456 -20.47 19.87 -36.95
N ALA A 457 -20.87 19.79 -38.22
CA ALA A 457 -21.91 20.65 -38.74
C ALA A 457 -23.23 20.36 -38.00
N SER A 458 -23.82 21.36 -37.36
CA SER A 458 -25.15 21.27 -36.75
C SER A 458 -26.18 20.97 -37.83
N SER A 459 -26.41 19.69 -38.16
CA SER A 459 -27.45 19.31 -39.11
C SER A 459 -28.79 19.75 -38.55
N SER A 460 -29.46 20.63 -39.28
CA SER A 460 -30.79 21.15 -38.99
C SER A 460 -31.80 20.01 -38.80
N LYS A 461 -32.14 19.72 -37.53
CA LYS A 461 -33.42 19.22 -36.97
C LYS A 461 -33.12 18.39 -35.72
N CYS A 462 -32.94 19.07 -34.59
CA CYS A 462 -33.31 18.53 -33.29
C CYS A 462 -33.77 19.72 -32.45
N SER A 463 -35.06 20.01 -32.56
CA SER A 463 -35.76 20.88 -31.62
C SER A 463 -35.52 20.36 -30.21
N GLY A 464 -35.20 21.28 -29.30
CA GLY A 464 -34.79 20.94 -27.93
C GLY A 464 -35.77 20.02 -27.21
N SER A 465 -35.23 18.94 -26.67
CA SER A 465 -35.49 18.56 -25.29
C SER A 465 -34.19 18.02 -24.71
N GLU A 466 -34.00 18.23 -23.41
CA GLU A 466 -32.90 17.68 -22.59
C GLU A 466 -33.12 16.18 -22.30
N ASP A 467 -33.85 15.47 -23.16
CA ASP A 467 -34.15 14.05 -22.96
C ASP A 467 -33.05 13.17 -23.57
N VAL A 468 -32.30 12.58 -22.65
CA VAL A 468 -31.26 11.59 -22.90
C VAL A 468 -31.83 10.27 -23.46
N SER A 469 -33.16 10.06 -23.38
CA SER A 469 -33.86 8.87 -23.88
C SER A 469 -33.88 8.71 -25.40
N PHE A 470 -33.48 9.73 -26.17
CA PHE A 470 -33.42 9.68 -27.64
C PHE A 470 -32.12 9.09 -28.22
N PHE A 471 -31.18 8.63 -27.40
CA PHE A 471 -29.86 8.16 -27.87
C PHE A 471 -29.74 6.67 -28.16
N ILE A 472 -30.76 5.86 -27.89
CA ILE A 472 -30.69 4.41 -28.08
C ILE A 472 -31.13 4.07 -29.52
N PRO A 473 -30.22 3.70 -30.42
CA PRO A 473 -30.61 3.16 -31.72
C PRO A 473 -31.15 1.74 -31.48
N SER A 474 -32.32 1.41 -32.02
CA SER A 474 -32.66 0.00 -32.22
C SER A 474 -31.67 -0.58 -33.24
N LEU A 475 -30.91 -1.61 -32.86
CA LEU A 475 -30.04 -2.33 -33.77
C LEU A 475 -30.89 -3.23 -34.68
N ASP A 476 -30.64 -3.16 -35.98
CA ASP A 476 -31.16 -4.13 -36.93
C ASP A 476 -30.12 -5.23 -37.19
N HIS A 477 -30.55 -6.44 -37.56
CA HIS A 477 -29.64 -7.56 -37.88
C HIS A 477 -28.67 -7.30 -39.06
N THR A 478 -28.84 -6.19 -39.77
CA THR A 478 -27.96 -5.75 -40.85
C THR A 478 -26.89 -4.76 -40.42
N ASP A 479 -26.91 -4.32 -39.16
CA ASP A 479 -25.92 -3.38 -38.63
C ASP A 479 -24.57 -4.07 -38.41
N ASN A 480 -23.48 -3.38 -38.77
CA ASN A 480 -22.12 -3.90 -38.61
C ASN A 480 -21.80 -4.20 -37.13
N LEU A 481 -22.34 -3.38 -36.23
CA LEU A 481 -22.16 -3.57 -34.79
C LEU A 481 -22.81 -4.89 -34.34
N GLU A 482 -24.01 -5.23 -34.82
CA GLU A 482 -24.68 -6.48 -34.46
C GLU A 482 -23.85 -7.70 -34.90
N VAL A 483 -23.27 -7.66 -36.10
CA VAL A 483 -22.35 -8.70 -36.59
C VAL A 483 -21.10 -8.80 -35.72
N LEU A 484 -20.54 -7.66 -35.30
CA LEU A 484 -19.38 -7.61 -34.41
C LEU A 484 -19.71 -8.20 -33.03
N LEU A 485 -20.85 -7.85 -32.44
CA LEU A 485 -21.28 -8.38 -31.14
C LEU A 485 -21.53 -9.88 -31.19
N GLN A 486 -22.03 -10.38 -32.32
CA GLN A 486 -22.20 -11.82 -32.54
C GLN A 486 -20.87 -12.58 -32.62
N SER A 487 -19.76 -11.92 -32.96
CA SER A 487 -18.43 -12.55 -32.96
C SER A 487 -17.97 -12.98 -31.56
N GLY A 488 -18.54 -12.39 -30.50
CA GLY A 488 -18.18 -12.75 -29.11
C GLY A 488 -16.78 -12.30 -28.71
N ASP A 489 -16.28 -11.18 -29.24
CA ASP A 489 -14.94 -10.69 -28.88
C ASP A 489 -14.84 -10.42 -27.37
N VAL A 490 -14.05 -11.27 -26.71
CA VAL A 490 -13.79 -11.27 -25.28
C VAL A 490 -13.18 -9.96 -24.79
N LEU A 491 -12.22 -9.39 -25.53
CA LEU A 491 -11.59 -8.13 -25.12
C LEU A 491 -12.52 -6.95 -25.29
N LEU A 492 -13.34 -6.95 -26.35
CA LEU A 492 -14.36 -5.93 -26.49
C LEU A 492 -15.33 -5.98 -25.31
N ALA A 493 -15.77 -7.18 -24.90
CA ALA A 493 -16.63 -7.36 -23.74
C ALA A 493 -15.97 -6.84 -22.45
N ASP A 494 -14.73 -7.24 -22.17
CA ASP A 494 -14.00 -6.85 -20.95
C ASP A 494 -13.72 -5.32 -20.92
N VAL A 495 -13.42 -4.71 -22.07
CA VAL A 495 -13.24 -3.25 -22.18
C VAL A 495 -14.57 -2.52 -21.95
N VAL A 496 -15.66 -2.99 -22.55
CA VAL A 496 -16.99 -2.39 -22.39
C VAL A 496 -17.46 -2.49 -20.93
N GLU A 497 -17.26 -3.64 -20.28
CA GLU A 497 -17.56 -3.84 -18.85
C GLU A 497 -16.78 -2.86 -17.95
N SER A 498 -15.49 -2.66 -18.24
CA SER A 498 -14.67 -1.68 -17.52
C SER A 498 -15.18 -0.25 -17.73
N ILE A 499 -15.60 0.10 -18.96
CA ILE A 499 -16.15 1.42 -19.27
C ILE A 499 -17.51 1.67 -18.60
N LEU A 500 -18.36 0.65 -18.53
CA LEU A 500 -19.63 0.72 -17.80
C LEU A 500 -19.41 0.98 -16.31
N SER A 501 -18.43 0.29 -15.71
CA SER A 501 -18.04 0.50 -14.31
C SER A 501 -17.55 1.93 -14.06
N MET A 502 -16.73 2.49 -14.96
CA MET A 502 -16.33 3.90 -14.89
C MET A 502 -17.52 4.86 -14.94
N LEU A 503 -18.47 4.62 -15.85
CA LEU A 503 -19.64 5.46 -16.03
C LEU A 503 -20.53 5.44 -14.79
N GLN A 504 -20.67 4.28 -14.15
CA GLN A 504 -21.40 4.13 -12.90
C GLN A 504 -20.75 4.90 -11.75
N GLU A 505 -19.42 4.78 -11.58
CA GLU A 505 -18.69 5.55 -10.57
C GLU A 505 -18.81 7.06 -10.81
N LYS A 506 -18.62 7.49 -12.05
CA LYS A 506 -18.75 8.89 -12.46
C LYS A 506 -20.16 9.44 -12.22
N ALA A 507 -21.21 8.65 -12.47
CA ALA A 507 -22.59 9.05 -12.19
C ALA A 507 -22.84 9.23 -10.68
N ASN A 508 -22.19 8.42 -9.83
CA ASN A 508 -22.31 8.52 -8.38
C ASN A 508 -21.52 9.71 -7.80
N GLU A 509 -20.38 10.09 -8.41
CA GLU A 509 -19.57 11.24 -7.98
C GLU A 509 -20.20 12.60 -8.34
N LEU A 510 -21.06 12.61 -9.37
CA LEU A 510 -21.74 13.82 -9.85
C LEU A 510 -23.13 14.02 -9.22
N GLU A 511 -23.55 13.13 -8.30
CA GLU A 511 -24.73 13.27 -7.43
C GLU A 511 -24.47 14.23 -6.26
#